data_AF-A0A2N6ETV1-F1
#
_entry.id   AF-A0A2N6ETV1-F1
#
_cell.length_a   1.000
_cell.length_b   1.000
_cell.length_c   1.000
_cell.angle_alpha   90.00
_cell.angle_beta   90.00
_cell.angle_gamma   90.00
#
_symmetry.space_group_name_H-M   'P 1'
#
loop_
_entity.id
_entity.type
_entity.pdbx_description
1 polymer ?
#
loop_
_entity_poly.entity_id
_entity_poly.type
_entity_poly.pdbx_seq_one_letter_code
_entity_poly.pdbx_strand_id
1 'polypeptide(L)'
;MENLTSLQNYRLLVERVDRFWAGVMENYADHFACRKNCDACCTHFGVSSVEAVALALAVSSRAPEEAQVIRQRAQRAERGGPCPLLHEKSCLLYDARPIICRSQGLPLLVSEDDIQRIDHCPLNFTGVTSLPGAVVLDLETLNQALAAISQYFMQEWGAELSERMSIAEALLLEIDS
;
A
#
# COMPACT_ATOMS: atom_id res chain seq x y z
N MET A 1 -17.07 -11.95 -5.59
CA MET A 1 -15.65 -12.33 -5.29
C MET A 1 -15.25 -12.27 -3.80
N GLU A 2 -16.15 -11.92 -2.88
CA GLU A 2 -15.79 -11.58 -1.48
C GLU A 2 -15.33 -12.74 -0.58
N ASN A 3 -15.45 -13.98 -1.03
CA ASN A 3 -15.18 -15.19 -0.24
C ASN A 3 -13.79 -15.81 -0.47
N LEU A 4 -12.89 -15.15 -1.20
CA LEU A 4 -11.54 -15.67 -1.42
C LEU A 4 -10.72 -15.60 -0.11
N THR A 5 -10.20 -16.75 0.32
CA THR A 5 -9.36 -16.88 1.53
C THR A 5 -8.14 -15.97 1.45
N SER A 6 -7.52 -15.90 0.27
CA SER A 6 -6.37 -15.04 -0.02
C SER A 6 -6.65 -13.54 0.17
N LEU A 7 -7.85 -13.04 -0.18
CA LEU A 7 -8.23 -11.64 0.11
C LEU A 7 -8.38 -11.41 1.63
N GLN A 8 -8.86 -12.39 2.38
CA GLN A 8 -8.91 -12.31 3.84
C GLN A 8 -7.49 -12.29 4.43
N ASN A 9 -6.59 -13.15 3.95
CA ASN A 9 -5.18 -13.14 4.35
C ASN A 9 -4.51 -11.79 4.07
N TYR A 10 -4.79 -11.20 2.91
CA TYR A 10 -4.32 -9.86 2.57
C TYR A 10 -4.86 -8.79 3.53
N ARG A 11 -6.15 -8.82 3.85
CA ARG A 11 -6.77 -7.89 4.82
C ARG A 11 -6.13 -8.02 6.21
N LEU A 12 -5.87 -9.25 6.67
CA LEU A 12 -5.18 -9.49 7.94
C LEU A 12 -3.74 -8.95 7.93
N LEU A 13 -3.02 -9.06 6.81
CA LEU A 13 -1.70 -8.45 6.66
C LEU A 13 -1.78 -6.92 6.74
N VAL A 14 -2.74 -6.32 6.04
CA VAL A 14 -3.01 -4.87 6.10
C VAL A 14 -3.30 -4.42 7.54
N GLU A 15 -4.20 -5.11 8.25
CA GLU A 15 -4.53 -4.80 9.65
C GLU A 15 -3.31 -4.91 10.58
N ARG A 16 -2.42 -5.88 10.33
CA ARG A 16 -1.18 -6.02 11.10
C ARG A 16 -0.24 -4.84 10.88
N VAL A 17 -0.09 -4.38 9.65
CA VAL A 17 0.73 -3.20 9.33
C VAL A 17 0.11 -1.93 9.93
N ASP A 18 -1.22 -1.78 9.86
CA ASP A 18 -1.93 -0.63 10.44
C ASP A 18 -1.81 -0.60 11.96
N ARG A 19 -1.88 -1.76 12.63
CA ARG A 19 -1.67 -1.85 14.08
C ARG A 19 -0.23 -1.50 14.46
N PHE A 20 0.74 -1.97 13.68
CA PHE A 20 2.14 -1.59 13.88
C PHE A 20 2.30 -0.07 13.75
N TRP A 21 1.73 0.52 12.71
CA TRP A 21 1.73 1.97 12.50
C TRP A 21 1.14 2.73 13.68
N ALA A 22 -0.03 2.30 14.18
CA ALA A 22 -0.66 2.92 15.34
C ALA A 22 0.24 2.87 16.59
N GLY A 23 0.92 1.75 16.83
CA GLY A 23 1.87 1.62 17.95
C GLY A 23 3.09 2.52 17.81
N VAL A 24 3.62 2.71 16.59
CA VAL A 24 4.70 3.67 16.34
C VAL A 24 4.21 5.11 16.59
N MET A 25 3.03 5.46 16.08
CA MET A 25 2.43 6.78 16.25
C MET A 25 2.20 7.15 17.71
N GLU A 26 1.74 6.20 18.53
CA GLU A 26 1.48 6.44 19.95
C GLU A 26 2.74 6.89 20.71
N ASN A 27 3.92 6.42 20.29
CA ASN A 27 5.18 6.67 20.98
C ASN A 27 6.07 7.73 20.30
N TYR A 28 5.81 8.07 19.04
CA TYR A 28 6.68 8.93 18.22
C TYR A 28 5.93 10.02 17.44
N ALA A 29 4.70 10.36 17.82
CA ALA A 29 3.86 11.35 17.12
C ALA A 29 4.58 12.67 16.81
N ASP A 30 5.36 13.21 17.75
CA ASP A 30 6.11 14.47 17.60
C ASP A 30 7.22 14.40 16.55
N HIS A 31 7.65 13.19 16.20
CA HIS A 31 8.66 12.91 15.21
C HIS A 31 8.07 12.30 13.93
N PHE A 32 6.74 12.35 13.74
CA PHE A 32 6.09 11.63 12.66
C PHE A 32 5.18 12.54 11.83
N ALA A 33 5.65 12.93 10.65
CA ALA A 33 4.93 13.81 9.73
C ALA A 33 3.90 13.08 8.85
N CYS A 34 4.08 11.77 8.61
CA CYS A 34 3.20 11.03 7.71
C CYS A 34 1.79 10.85 8.28
N ARG A 35 0.79 11.37 7.56
CA ARG A 35 -0.65 11.30 7.86
C ARG A 35 -1.44 11.56 6.59
N LYS A 36 -2.77 11.47 6.65
CA LYS A 36 -3.62 11.98 5.56
C LYS A 36 -3.22 13.43 5.26
N ASN A 37 -3.09 13.75 3.97
CA ASN A 37 -2.55 15.02 3.44
C ASN A 37 -1.01 15.14 3.34
N CYS A 38 -0.27 14.07 3.61
CA CYS A 38 1.14 13.95 3.19
C CYS A 38 1.21 13.28 1.80
N ASP A 39 1.83 13.96 0.83
CA ASP A 39 1.90 13.55 -0.59
C ASP A 39 3.32 13.31 -1.10
N ALA A 40 4.34 13.45 -0.25
CA ALA A 40 5.76 13.38 -0.63
C ALA A 40 6.17 12.06 -1.30
N CYS A 41 5.49 10.96 -0.97
CA CYS A 41 5.74 9.63 -1.55
C CYS A 41 4.63 9.14 -2.50
N CYS A 42 3.68 10.00 -2.88
CA CYS A 42 2.51 9.62 -3.68
C CYS A 42 2.83 9.55 -5.18
N THR A 43 3.61 8.55 -5.58
CA THR A 43 3.98 8.26 -6.96
C THR A 43 3.20 7.07 -7.54
N HIS A 44 3.20 6.95 -8.86
CA HIS A 44 2.57 5.86 -9.58
C HIS A 44 3.54 4.68 -9.77
N PHE A 45 3.28 3.60 -9.04
CA PHE A 45 4.10 2.38 -9.03
C PHE A 45 3.25 1.12 -9.28
N GLY A 46 3.91 -0.05 -9.34
CA GLY A 46 3.24 -1.34 -9.47
C GLY A 46 2.87 -1.96 -8.12
N VAL A 47 1.69 -2.55 -8.00
CA VAL A 47 1.20 -3.33 -6.87
C VAL A 47 1.14 -4.82 -7.23
N SER A 48 1.05 -5.69 -6.22
CA SER A 48 0.82 -7.11 -6.42
C SER A 48 -0.61 -7.38 -6.94
N SER A 49 -0.86 -8.56 -7.51
CA SER A 49 -2.17 -8.92 -8.07
C SER A 49 -3.30 -8.90 -7.02
N VAL A 50 -3.03 -9.38 -5.81
CA VAL A 50 -4.01 -9.34 -4.70
C VAL A 50 -4.35 -7.90 -4.29
N GLU A 51 -3.35 -7.00 -4.28
CA GLU A 51 -3.54 -5.58 -4.03
C GLU A 51 -4.31 -4.90 -5.16
N ALA A 52 -4.06 -5.29 -6.41
CA ALA A 52 -4.77 -4.75 -7.56
C ALA A 52 -6.27 -5.05 -7.48
N VAL A 53 -6.64 -6.29 -7.16
CA VAL A 53 -8.04 -6.68 -6.97
C VAL A 53 -8.65 -6.02 -5.74
N ALA A 54 -7.89 -5.88 -4.64
CA ALA A 54 -8.36 -5.15 -3.47
C ALA A 54 -8.67 -3.67 -3.79
N LEU A 55 -7.84 -3.01 -4.60
CA LEU A 55 -8.08 -1.65 -5.09
C LEU A 55 -9.33 -1.59 -5.99
N ALA A 56 -9.47 -2.52 -6.93
CA ALA A 56 -10.63 -2.58 -7.81
C ALA A 56 -11.96 -2.75 -7.03
N LEU A 57 -11.95 -3.60 -5.98
CA LEU A 57 -13.09 -3.78 -5.07
C LEU A 57 -13.37 -2.49 -4.28
N ALA A 58 -12.31 -1.81 -3.82
CA ALA A 58 -12.43 -0.54 -3.12
C ALA A 58 -12.97 0.59 -4.01
N VAL A 59 -12.70 0.59 -5.32
CA VAL A 59 -13.34 1.51 -6.29
C VAL A 59 -14.80 1.15 -6.50
N SER A 60 -15.10 -0.12 -6.69
CA SER A 60 -16.46 -0.60 -7.00
C SER A 60 -17.45 -0.42 -5.84
N SER A 61 -16.94 -0.34 -4.60
CA SER A 61 -17.74 -0.01 -3.40
C SER A 61 -18.01 1.49 -3.21
N ARG A 62 -17.44 2.38 -4.05
CA ARG A 62 -17.72 3.82 -4.01
C ARG A 62 -19.01 4.16 -4.76
N ALA A 63 -19.50 5.38 -4.53
CA ALA A 63 -20.60 5.90 -5.33
C ALA A 63 -20.20 5.92 -6.83
N PRO A 64 -21.13 5.66 -7.78
CA PRO A 64 -20.80 5.57 -9.20
C PRO A 64 -20.04 6.80 -9.74
N GLU A 65 -20.38 7.99 -9.28
CA GLU A 65 -19.73 9.24 -9.67
C GLU A 65 -18.27 9.32 -9.15
N GLU A 66 -18.02 8.94 -7.90
CA GLU A 66 -16.68 8.89 -7.32
C GLU A 66 -15.81 7.84 -8.02
N ALA A 67 -16.36 6.66 -8.27
CA ALA A 67 -15.68 5.59 -8.98
C ALA A 67 -15.31 6.03 -10.41
N GLN A 68 -16.21 6.75 -11.09
CA GLN A 68 -15.97 7.29 -12.43
C GLN A 68 -14.83 8.33 -12.42
N VAL A 69 -14.80 9.23 -11.44
CA VAL A 69 -13.70 10.20 -11.28
C VAL A 69 -12.37 9.48 -11.10
N ILE A 70 -12.31 8.47 -10.23
CA ILE A 70 -11.09 7.68 -9.98
C ILE A 70 -10.62 7.02 -11.29
N ARG A 71 -11.51 6.37 -12.04
CA ARG A 71 -11.18 5.70 -13.31
C ARG A 71 -10.69 6.68 -14.38
N GLN A 72 -11.31 7.85 -14.50
CA GLN A 72 -10.86 8.88 -15.44
C GLN A 72 -9.45 9.40 -15.12
N ARG A 73 -9.11 9.53 -13.84
CA ARG A 73 -7.75 9.89 -13.41
C ARG A 73 -6.76 8.78 -13.74
N ALA A 74 -7.12 7.52 -13.49
CA ALA A 74 -6.30 6.36 -13.83
C ALA A 74 -5.99 6.28 -15.33
N GLN A 75 -6.97 6.54 -16.21
CA GLN A 75 -6.78 6.56 -17.68
C GLN A 75 -5.76 7.59 -18.16
N ARG A 76 -5.55 8.67 -17.39
CA ARG A 76 -4.62 9.76 -17.73
C ARG A 76 -3.28 9.65 -17.00
N ALA A 77 -3.10 8.64 -16.16
CA ALA A 77 -1.92 8.51 -15.32
C ALA A 77 -0.75 7.92 -16.09
N GLU A 78 0.39 8.60 -16.03
CA GLU A 78 1.64 8.13 -16.63
C GLU A 78 2.43 7.30 -15.62
N ARG A 79 3.11 6.26 -16.09
CA ARG A 79 3.96 5.42 -15.23
C ARG A 79 5.11 6.25 -14.66
N GLY A 80 5.33 6.18 -13.35
CA GLY A 80 6.35 7.00 -12.66
C GLY A 80 5.92 8.46 -12.40
N GLY A 81 4.75 8.88 -12.88
CA GLY A 81 4.16 10.18 -12.54
C GLY A 81 3.52 10.19 -11.14
N PRO A 82 2.74 11.24 -10.81
CA PRO A 82 1.94 11.28 -9.59
C PRO A 82 0.95 10.12 -9.52
N CYS A 83 0.70 9.60 -8.31
CA CYS A 83 -0.31 8.56 -8.11
C CYS A 83 -1.69 9.01 -8.63
N PRO A 84 -2.44 8.17 -9.39
CA PRO A 84 -3.77 8.54 -9.89
C PRO A 84 -4.79 8.85 -8.78
N LEU A 85 -4.59 8.27 -7.59
CA LEU A 85 -5.43 8.49 -6.42
C LEU A 85 -5.10 9.76 -5.66
N LEU A 86 -4.00 10.46 -5.97
CA LEU A 86 -3.64 11.70 -5.31
C LEU A 86 -4.51 12.85 -5.83
N HIS A 87 -5.32 13.46 -4.97
CA HIS A 87 -6.15 14.62 -5.28
C HIS A 87 -6.11 15.60 -4.10
N GLU A 88 -5.75 16.86 -4.37
CA GLU A 88 -5.63 17.91 -3.34
C GLU A 88 -4.82 17.47 -2.11
N LYS A 89 -3.68 16.81 -2.35
CA LYS A 89 -2.79 16.20 -1.33
C LYS A 89 -3.35 15.01 -0.57
N SER A 90 -4.58 14.59 -0.83
CA SER A 90 -5.20 13.42 -0.20
C SER A 90 -5.33 12.25 -1.17
N CYS A 91 -5.25 11.02 -0.65
CA CYS A 91 -5.60 9.83 -1.41
C CYS A 91 -7.14 9.70 -1.48
N LEU A 92 -7.69 9.48 -2.68
CA LEU A 92 -9.11 9.20 -2.91
C LEU A 92 -9.55 7.84 -2.35
N LEU A 93 -8.60 6.91 -2.15
CA LEU A 93 -8.82 5.58 -1.55
C LEU A 93 -7.88 5.34 -0.36
N TYR A 94 -7.80 6.30 0.57
CA TYR A 94 -6.84 6.26 1.67
C TYR A 94 -6.93 4.98 2.54
N ASP A 95 -8.14 4.47 2.77
CA ASP A 95 -8.35 3.29 3.61
C ASP A 95 -8.03 1.97 2.88
N ALA A 96 -7.92 2.01 1.54
CA ALA A 96 -7.56 0.87 0.70
C ALA A 96 -6.12 0.97 0.18
N ARG A 97 -5.26 1.78 0.82
CA ARG A 97 -3.85 1.93 0.44
C ARG A 97 -3.13 0.56 0.40
N PRO A 98 -2.31 0.30 -0.64
CA PRO A 98 -1.44 -0.87 -0.71
C PRO A 98 -0.43 -0.95 0.45
N ILE A 99 0.22 -2.09 0.63
CA ILE A 99 1.19 -2.34 1.70
C ILE A 99 2.34 -1.35 1.64
N ILE A 100 2.90 -1.07 0.46
CA ILE A 100 3.99 -0.10 0.31
C ILE A 100 3.58 1.32 0.74
N CYS A 101 2.34 1.74 0.46
CA CYS A 101 1.82 3.03 0.93
C CYS A 101 1.66 3.10 2.46
N ARG A 102 1.50 1.95 3.12
CA ARG A 102 1.37 1.84 4.58
C ARG A 102 2.71 1.66 5.27
N SER A 103 3.71 1.07 4.60
CA SER A 103 5.03 0.86 5.18
C SER A 103 5.97 2.06 4.99
N GLN A 104 5.81 2.85 3.92
CA GLN A 104 6.74 3.91 3.54
C GLN A 104 7.01 4.98 4.62
N GLY A 105 6.03 5.27 5.49
CA GLY A 105 6.22 6.22 6.58
C GLY A 105 6.87 5.62 7.83
N LEU A 106 6.96 4.30 7.94
CA LEU A 106 7.54 3.62 9.10
C LEU A 106 9.07 3.56 8.97
N PRO A 107 9.78 3.37 10.09
CA PRO A 107 11.15 2.88 10.06
C PRO A 107 11.16 1.46 9.50
N LEU A 108 11.96 1.23 8.46
CA LEU A 108 12.08 -0.04 7.76
C LEU A 108 13.47 -0.61 7.98
N LEU A 109 13.55 -1.87 8.39
CA LEU A 109 14.79 -2.63 8.32
C LEU A 109 14.98 -3.08 6.88
N VAL A 110 16.06 -2.62 6.25
CA VAL A 110 16.43 -2.93 4.88
C VAL A 110 17.76 -3.68 4.89
N SER A 111 17.82 -4.80 4.18
CA SER A 111 19.02 -5.60 3.98
C SER A 111 19.54 -5.38 2.56
N GLU A 112 20.74 -4.85 2.40
CA GLU A 112 21.45 -4.69 1.11
C GLU A 112 22.87 -5.22 1.26
N ASP A 113 23.30 -6.14 0.39
CA ASP A 113 24.66 -6.73 0.40
C ASP A 113 25.10 -7.26 1.78
N ASP A 114 24.22 -7.99 2.48
CA ASP A 114 24.40 -8.50 3.85
C ASP A 114 24.54 -7.40 4.93
N ILE A 115 24.30 -6.14 4.59
CA ILE A 115 24.29 -5.01 5.53
C ILE A 115 22.84 -4.64 5.86
N GLN A 116 22.52 -4.69 7.14
CA GLN A 116 21.24 -4.21 7.65
C GLN A 116 21.33 -2.72 8.00
N ARG A 117 20.36 -1.95 7.51
CA ARG A 117 20.18 -0.53 7.88
C ARG A 117 18.72 -0.23 8.18
N ILE A 118 18.50 0.79 8.99
CA ILE A 118 17.17 1.36 9.19
C ILE A 118 17.02 2.50 8.19
N ASP A 119 16.04 2.39 7.30
CA ASP A 119 15.61 3.48 6.42
C ASP A 119 14.28 4.06 6.92
N HIS A 120 14.06 5.35 6.71
CA HIS A 120 12.78 5.98 7.02
C HIS A 120 12.56 7.20 6.13
N CYS A 121 11.29 7.61 6.01
CA CYS A 121 10.95 8.85 5.31
C CYS A 121 11.78 10.04 5.86
N PRO A 122 12.38 10.89 5.01
CA PRO A 122 13.19 12.03 5.46
C PRO A 122 12.37 13.10 6.21
N LEU A 123 11.04 13.04 6.14
CA LEU A 123 10.13 13.91 6.89
C LEU A 123 9.78 13.34 8.27
N ASN A 124 10.08 12.07 8.53
CA ASN A 124 9.84 11.40 9.80
C ASN A 124 11.17 11.20 10.54
N PHE A 125 11.08 11.03 11.85
CA PHE A 125 12.20 10.75 12.75
C PHE A 125 13.33 11.78 12.69
N THR A 126 13.01 13.02 12.29
CA THR A 126 13.99 14.12 12.25
C THR A 126 14.53 14.39 13.66
N GLY A 127 15.86 14.32 13.81
CA GLY A 127 16.53 14.52 15.09
C GLY A 127 16.57 13.29 16.00
N VAL A 128 16.07 12.14 15.55
CA VAL A 128 16.16 10.87 16.29
C VAL A 128 17.45 10.15 15.92
N THR A 129 18.28 9.82 16.91
CA THR A 129 19.59 9.18 16.69
C THR A 129 19.56 7.66 16.74
N SER A 130 18.54 7.07 17.38
CA SER A 130 18.35 5.63 17.48
C SER A 130 16.88 5.29 17.66
N LEU A 131 16.47 4.15 17.12
CA LEU A 131 15.11 3.63 17.22
C LEU A 131 15.14 2.24 17.87
N PRO A 132 14.24 1.96 18.84
CA PRO A 132 14.07 0.60 19.34
C PRO A 132 13.65 -0.35 18.22
N GLY A 133 14.19 -1.58 18.20
CA GLY A 133 13.81 -2.57 17.19
C GLY A 133 12.31 -2.88 17.13
N ALA A 134 11.58 -2.70 18.24
CA ALA A 134 10.13 -2.90 18.31
C ALA A 134 9.32 -1.93 17.41
N VAL A 135 9.90 -0.80 17.00
CA VAL A 135 9.26 0.18 16.09
C VAL A 135 9.84 0.16 14.69
N VAL A 136 10.71 -0.81 14.39
CA VAL A 136 11.28 -1.03 13.05
C VAL A 136 10.55 -2.19 12.39
N LEU A 137 9.98 -1.95 11.21
CA LEU A 137 9.29 -2.96 10.42
C LEU A 137 10.28 -3.66 9.48
N ASP A 138 10.37 -4.98 9.57
CA ASP A 138 11.22 -5.76 8.67
C ASP A 138 10.61 -5.80 7.25
N LEU A 139 11.27 -5.11 6.31
CA LEU A 139 10.75 -4.94 4.96
C LEU A 139 10.81 -6.24 4.15
N GLU A 140 11.85 -7.06 4.37
CA GLU A 140 12.01 -8.33 3.67
C GLU A 140 10.91 -9.31 4.10
N THR A 141 10.69 -9.45 5.41
CA THR A 141 9.63 -10.28 5.97
C THR A 141 8.25 -9.84 5.47
N LEU A 142 7.99 -8.52 5.43
CA LEU A 142 6.74 -7.96 4.92
C LEU A 142 6.53 -8.31 3.44
N ASN A 143 7.57 -8.13 2.62
CA ASN A 143 7.51 -8.42 1.19
C ASN A 143 7.32 -9.92 0.92
N GLN A 144 7.99 -10.79 1.68
CA GLN A 144 7.81 -12.25 1.58
C GLN A 144 6.38 -12.67 1.95
N ALA A 145 5.81 -12.10 3.00
CA ALA A 145 4.43 -12.36 3.39
C ALA A 145 3.44 -11.93 2.29
N LEU A 146 3.61 -10.72 1.74
CA LEU A 146 2.77 -10.24 0.64
C LEU A 146 2.91 -11.11 -0.61
N ALA A 147 4.14 -11.52 -0.97
CA ALA A 147 4.40 -12.37 -2.12
C ALA A 147 3.71 -13.74 -1.98
N ALA A 148 3.80 -14.38 -0.81
CA ALA A 148 3.14 -15.66 -0.55
C ALA A 148 1.60 -15.54 -0.64
N ILE A 149 1.03 -14.48 -0.08
CA ILE A 149 -0.42 -14.20 -0.18
C ILE A 149 -0.83 -13.97 -1.64
N SER A 150 -0.05 -13.19 -2.39
CA SER A 150 -0.33 -12.90 -3.80
C SER A 150 -0.23 -14.15 -4.68
N GLN A 151 0.74 -15.03 -4.42
CA GLN A 151 0.86 -16.31 -5.13
C GLN A 151 -0.35 -17.21 -4.85
N TYR A 152 -0.76 -17.31 -3.59
CA TYR A 152 -1.96 -18.08 -3.23
C TYR A 152 -3.23 -17.47 -3.82
N PHE A 153 -3.34 -16.14 -3.85
CA PHE A 153 -4.42 -15.42 -4.52
C PHE A 153 -4.53 -15.79 -5.99
N MET A 154 -3.41 -15.78 -6.72
CA MET A 154 -3.41 -16.14 -8.15
C MET A 154 -3.88 -17.57 -8.41
N GLN A 155 -3.60 -18.50 -7.50
CA GLN A 155 -4.09 -19.89 -7.59
C GLN A 155 -5.60 -20.00 -7.35
N GLU A 156 -6.14 -19.27 -6.37
CA GLU A 156 -7.59 -19.25 -6.09
C GLU A 156 -8.39 -18.48 -7.15
N TRP A 157 -7.82 -17.41 -7.72
CA TRP A 157 -8.49 -16.51 -8.66
C TRP A 157 -8.87 -17.20 -9.98
N GLY A 158 -8.00 -18.08 -10.49
CA GLY A 158 -8.28 -18.94 -11.65
C GLY A 158 -8.43 -18.24 -13.01
N ALA A 159 -8.45 -16.91 -13.06
CA ALA A 159 -8.45 -16.12 -14.31
C ALA A 159 -7.09 -15.45 -14.58
N GLU A 160 -6.87 -15.04 -15.82
CA GLU A 160 -5.61 -14.42 -16.23
C GLU A 160 -5.49 -13.01 -15.65
N LEU A 161 -4.51 -12.81 -14.77
CA LEU A 161 -4.18 -11.53 -14.17
C LEU A 161 -2.65 -11.41 -14.11
N SER A 162 -2.10 -10.21 -14.34
CA SER A 162 -0.66 -10.01 -14.21
C SER A 162 -0.22 -10.09 -12.75
N GLU A 163 0.94 -10.70 -12.47
CA GLU A 163 1.49 -10.81 -11.12
C GLU A 163 1.73 -9.44 -10.46
N ARG A 164 2.09 -8.45 -11.27
CA ARG A 164 2.21 -7.04 -10.91
C ARG A 164 1.41 -6.19 -11.88
N MET A 165 0.71 -5.20 -11.34
CA MET A 165 -0.07 -4.23 -12.10
C MET A 165 0.22 -2.84 -11.57
N SER A 166 0.28 -1.84 -12.43
CA SER A 166 0.29 -0.44 -12.01
C SER A 166 -0.99 -0.09 -11.23
N ILE A 167 -0.92 0.92 -10.36
CA ILE A 167 -2.13 1.41 -9.67
C ILE A 167 -3.21 1.80 -10.70
N ALA A 168 -2.83 2.43 -11.81
CA ALA A 168 -3.80 2.79 -12.86
C ALA A 168 -4.50 1.57 -13.45
N GLU A 169 -3.75 0.51 -13.80
CA GLU A 169 -4.33 -0.74 -14.30
C GLU A 169 -5.27 -1.38 -13.27
N ALA A 170 -4.86 -1.43 -11.99
CA ALA A 170 -5.69 -1.96 -10.91
C ALA A 170 -7.04 -1.22 -10.77
N LEU A 171 -7.04 0.11 -10.88
CA LEU A 171 -8.26 0.92 -10.76
C LEU A 171 -9.21 0.77 -11.96
N LEU A 172 -8.69 0.30 -13.10
CA LEU A 172 -9.43 0.05 -14.32
C LEU A 172 -9.87 -1.41 -14.48
N LEU A 173 -9.49 -2.29 -13.56
CA LEU A 173 -9.98 -3.67 -13.54
C LEU A 173 -11.50 -3.69 -13.37
N GLU A 174 -12.16 -4.31 -14.32
CA GLU A 174 -13.57 -4.67 -14.22
C GLU A 174 -13.67 -6.01 -13.51
N ILE A 175 -14.34 -6.01 -12.37
CA ILE A 175 -14.53 -7.20 -11.54
C ILE A 175 -15.99 -7.28 -11.14
N ASP A 176 -16.62 -8.42 -11.40
CA ASP A 176 -17.99 -8.67 -11.00
C ASP A 176 -18.03 -8.82 -9.46
N SER A 177 -18.75 -7.91 -8.82
CA SER A 177 -18.85 -7.82 -7.35
C SER A 177 -19.55 -9.05 -6.76
#